data_AF-A0A452C9P0-F1
#
_entry.id   AF-A0A452C9P0-F1
#
_cell.length_a   1.000
_cell.length_b   1.000
_cell.length_c   1.000
_cell.angle_alpha   90.00
_cell.angle_beta   90.00
_cell.angle_gamma   90.00
#
_symmetry.space_group_name_H-M   'P 1'
#
loop_
_entity.id
_entity.type
_entity.pdbx_description
1 polymer ?
#
loop_
_entity_poly.entity_id
_entity_poly.type
_entity_poly.pdbx_seq_one_letter_code
_entity_poly.pdbx_strand_id
1 'polypeptide(L)'
;MMCPPRVPHGALDTKGKMRARSSSGPWRVSDPTLFQMTLVAALLATVLGNCGPPPYLPFASPIKKLYDTDFKTGTTLRYTCHLGYSKISSSSVTCNDRGSWDYSAFCAKKRCGNLEDLPNGKVEVKTDFLFGSTIEFSCSEGYILVGSTTSHCEIQGRGVDWSDPLPQCIIARCQPPPAISNGKHNGGDEDLYTYGSSVTYSCDPGFSMLGKASISCTVENKTIGVWNPSPPTCKNVVCHRPQVPNGIIVSGFGPTYNYKNFLVFSCKKGYVLKGSHLISCEANNKWHPSPPICELNSCIGLPDIPHAVWNRRGYELSNQEVFAVGTALKYQCKHGYRPIPDEPLTVTCQENFTWTPSEGCERVCCPTPELEIMRITSERTDFPDRCEYAYGHSVSYTCDKGYYPVSPDGMSSCQADGTWKPEMPACKQALCLKPEIEHGRLSVDKDGYVEPENVTVQCDSGYGLVGSQSITCSEDRTWYPEVPKCEWEYPEGCEQVVKGKKLMQWLPTPEEVRLALEVYKLYLEIQQLELQNDKAKQASQECSL
;
A
#
# COMPACT_ATOMS: atom_id res chain seq x y z
N MET A 1 22.67 19.61 10.61
CA MET A 1 23.73 20.63 10.47
C MET A 1 23.30 21.59 9.37
N MET A 2 22.62 22.64 9.79
CA MET A 2 22.21 23.75 8.94
C MET A 2 22.79 25.01 9.56
N CYS A 3 23.37 25.83 8.69
CA CYS A 3 23.84 27.17 8.96
C CYS A 3 22.66 28.14 9.24
N PRO A 4 22.98 29.33 9.77
CA PRO A 4 22.11 30.17 10.59
C PRO A 4 21.37 31.25 9.77
N PRO A 5 20.76 32.24 10.43
CA PRO A 5 21.20 33.62 10.15
C PRO A 5 21.20 34.63 11.32
N ARG A 6 22.21 35.51 11.25
CA ARG A 6 22.27 36.99 11.41
C ARG A 6 21.65 37.79 12.60
N VAL A 7 22.57 38.56 13.23
CA VAL A 7 22.58 39.91 13.88
C VAL A 7 21.46 40.27 14.87
N PRO A 8 21.69 41.04 15.97
CA PRO A 8 21.64 42.53 15.96
C PRO A 8 22.58 43.21 17.02
N HIS A 9 22.81 44.54 17.06
CA HIS A 9 22.02 45.60 17.74
C HIS A 9 22.83 46.93 17.69
N GLY A 10 22.32 48.16 17.81
CA GLY A 10 21.00 48.78 18.08
C GLY A 10 21.15 50.32 17.99
N ALA A 11 20.19 51.08 17.43
CA ALA A 11 19.02 51.76 18.06
C ALA A 11 19.39 53.12 18.71
N LEU A 12 18.82 54.30 18.37
CA LEU A 12 17.46 54.86 18.59
C LEU A 12 17.51 56.35 18.11
N ASP A 13 16.47 57.15 17.80
CA ASP A 13 15.01 57.06 17.63
C ASP A 13 14.53 58.41 17.03
N THR A 14 13.37 58.46 16.37
CA THR A 14 12.47 59.63 16.39
C THR A 14 11.02 59.16 16.13
N LYS A 15 10.12 59.46 17.07
CA LYS A 15 8.66 59.48 16.86
C LYS A 15 8.12 60.85 17.24
N GLY A 16 7.40 61.46 16.29
CA GLY A 16 6.79 62.78 16.46
C GLY A 16 5.35 62.75 16.99
N LYS A 17 4.84 63.93 17.34
CA LYS A 17 3.47 64.38 17.03
C LYS A 17 3.26 65.86 17.39
N MET A 18 2.63 66.60 16.46
CA MET A 18 1.92 67.88 16.67
C MET A 18 0.78 67.67 17.72
N ARG A 19 0.17 68.64 18.39
CA ARG A 19 -0.20 70.03 18.06
C ARG A 19 -0.82 70.63 19.35
N ALA A 20 -0.67 71.92 19.63
CA ALA A 20 -1.75 72.80 20.13
C ALA A 20 -1.22 74.18 20.54
N ARG A 21 -1.90 75.20 20.05
CA ARG A 21 -1.74 76.62 20.38
C ARG A 21 -2.97 77.02 21.17
N SER A 22 -2.81 77.72 22.30
CA SER A 22 -3.75 78.76 22.72
C SER A 22 -3.12 79.66 23.77
N SER A 23 -3.63 80.88 23.78
CA SER A 23 -3.11 82.12 24.33
C SER A 23 -3.99 82.66 25.47
N SER A 24 -3.50 83.73 26.11
CA SER A 24 -4.13 84.64 27.10
C SER A 24 -4.08 84.13 28.55
N GLY A 25 -3.77 84.91 29.59
CA GLY A 25 -3.59 86.36 29.80
C GLY A 25 -3.30 86.59 31.32
N PRO A 26 -3.56 87.77 31.92
CA PRO A 26 -2.52 88.72 32.39
C PRO A 26 -2.67 89.28 33.83
N TRP A 27 -1.82 90.30 34.16
CA TRP A 27 -1.85 91.32 35.26
C TRP A 27 -1.10 90.94 36.58
N ARG A 28 -0.46 91.82 37.39
CA ARG A 28 -0.23 93.29 37.45
C ARG A 28 0.80 93.66 38.57
N VAL A 29 1.56 94.76 38.35
CA VAL A 29 2.16 95.82 39.25
C VAL A 29 3.00 95.36 40.48
N SER A 30 4.19 95.90 40.81
CA SER A 30 4.46 97.28 41.29
C SER A 30 5.96 97.60 41.50
N ASP A 31 6.37 98.85 41.27
CA ASP A 31 7.60 99.56 41.77
C ASP A 31 7.38 100.03 43.25
N PRO A 32 8.36 100.47 44.12
CA PRO A 32 9.47 101.42 43.82
C PRO A 32 10.81 101.42 44.67
N THR A 33 11.86 102.07 44.12
CA THR A 33 12.92 102.97 44.72
C THR A 33 14.11 102.55 45.65
N LEU A 34 15.30 103.11 45.29
CA LEU A 34 16.39 103.79 46.08
C LEU A 34 17.66 103.04 46.58
N PHE A 35 18.83 103.22 45.92
CA PHE A 35 19.96 104.10 46.34
C PHE A 35 21.16 104.12 45.34
N GLN A 36 21.69 105.34 45.19
CA GLN A 36 22.89 105.95 44.55
C GLN A 36 24.17 105.11 44.35
N MET A 37 25.23 105.48 43.58
CA MET A 37 25.62 106.52 42.60
C MET A 37 27.06 106.13 42.20
N THR A 38 27.48 106.28 40.94
CA THR A 38 28.76 106.93 40.57
C THR A 38 28.80 107.25 39.08
N LEU A 39 29.07 108.53 38.81
CA LEU A 39 29.62 109.13 37.57
C LEU A 39 30.62 108.20 36.85
N VAL A 40 30.75 108.21 35.52
CA VAL A 40 31.34 109.31 34.75
C VAL A 40 30.76 109.37 33.33
N ALA A 41 30.45 110.60 32.91
CA ALA A 41 30.07 110.98 31.57
C ALA A 41 31.26 110.93 30.60
N ALA A 42 31.02 110.45 29.38
CA ALA A 42 31.57 111.07 28.17
C ALA A 42 30.98 110.42 26.90
N LEU A 43 30.24 111.23 26.15
CA LEU A 43 30.20 111.23 24.69
C LEU A 43 29.57 110.00 24.01
N LEU A 44 28.23 110.01 23.91
CA LEU A 44 27.61 109.59 22.66
C LEU A 44 27.91 110.67 21.60
N ALA A 45 29.16 110.72 21.15
CA ALA A 45 29.35 110.94 19.73
C ALA A 45 28.61 109.79 19.06
N THR A 46 27.69 110.09 18.16
CA THR A 46 27.41 109.13 17.09
C THR A 46 28.77 108.86 16.45
N VAL A 47 29.44 107.78 16.85
CA VAL A 47 30.57 107.25 16.11
C VAL A 47 29.94 106.79 14.81
N LEU A 48 29.88 107.72 13.83
CA LEU A 48 29.86 107.40 12.42
C LEU A 48 31.12 106.55 12.23
N GLY A 49 30.93 105.25 12.33
CA GLY A 49 32.02 104.30 12.20
C GLY A 49 32.54 104.41 10.77
N ASN A 50 33.83 104.68 10.63
CA ASN A 50 34.53 104.34 9.41
C ASN A 50 34.50 102.80 9.26
N CYS A 51 34.39 102.30 8.04
CA CYS A 51 34.44 100.87 7.79
C CYS A 51 35.90 100.38 7.83
N GLY A 52 36.14 99.23 8.44
CA GLY A 52 37.43 98.53 8.36
C GLY A 52 37.71 97.96 6.96
N PRO A 53 38.70 97.06 6.81
CA PRO A 53 39.00 96.42 5.53
C PRO A 53 37.75 95.76 4.92
N PRO A 54 37.57 95.82 3.60
CA PRO A 54 36.40 95.26 2.97
C PRO A 54 36.33 93.73 3.11
N PRO A 55 35.12 93.14 3.11
CA PRO A 55 34.95 91.71 3.27
C PRO A 55 35.57 90.94 2.09
N TYR A 56 36.03 89.73 2.37
CA TYR A 56 36.39 88.78 1.33
C TYR A 56 35.12 88.29 0.62
N LEU A 57 35.05 88.49 -0.69
CA LEU A 57 33.94 88.05 -1.52
C LEU A 57 34.38 86.86 -2.37
N PRO A 58 33.75 85.67 -2.25
CA PRO A 58 34.17 84.48 -3.00
C PRO A 58 33.92 84.61 -4.52
N PHE A 59 33.10 85.58 -4.94
CA PHE A 59 32.69 85.79 -6.33
C PHE A 59 33.34 87.01 -7.00
N ALA A 60 34.09 87.85 -6.27
CA ALA A 60 34.65 89.09 -6.80
C ALA A 60 35.86 89.60 -6.03
N SER A 61 36.74 90.33 -6.72
CA SER A 61 37.90 90.98 -6.12
C SER A 61 37.93 92.49 -6.44
N PRO A 62 38.55 93.32 -5.60
CA PRO A 62 38.73 94.74 -5.86
C PRO A 62 39.48 94.98 -7.18
N ILE A 63 39.05 95.95 -7.99
CA ILE A 63 39.72 96.28 -9.25
C ILE A 63 41.12 96.85 -9.01
N LYS A 64 41.27 97.60 -7.92
CA LYS A 64 42.54 98.18 -7.48
C LYS A 64 42.98 97.48 -6.20
N LYS A 65 44.29 97.31 -6.01
CA LYS A 65 44.84 96.87 -4.72
C LYS A 65 44.54 97.93 -3.66
N LEU A 66 44.00 97.48 -2.54
CA LEU A 66 43.67 98.34 -1.40
C LEU A 66 44.76 98.15 -0.34
N TYR A 67 45.34 99.26 0.10
CA TYR A 67 46.36 99.29 1.15
C TYR A 67 45.83 99.92 2.44
N ASP A 68 44.74 100.69 2.33
CA ASP A 68 44.08 101.34 3.46
C ASP A 68 43.26 100.34 4.27
N THR A 69 43.29 100.50 5.59
CA THR A 69 42.55 99.66 6.55
C THR A 69 41.35 100.37 7.17
N ASP A 70 41.17 101.66 6.89
CA ASP A 70 40.10 102.51 7.42
C ASP A 70 39.45 103.35 6.30
N PHE A 71 38.13 103.26 6.14
CA PHE A 71 37.38 103.85 5.04
C PHE A 71 36.25 104.74 5.56
N LYS A 72 36.21 106.01 5.13
CA LYS A 72 35.17 106.95 5.55
C LYS A 72 33.77 106.49 5.12
N THR A 73 32.76 106.79 5.93
CA THR A 73 31.34 106.64 5.57
C THR A 73 31.03 107.26 4.20
N GLY A 74 30.28 106.52 3.36
CA GLY A 74 30.00 106.89 1.97
C GLY A 74 31.05 106.41 0.95
N THR A 75 32.20 105.88 1.40
CA THR A 75 33.21 105.35 0.46
C THR A 75 32.66 104.17 -0.33
N THR A 76 32.80 104.22 -1.65
CA THR A 76 32.33 103.18 -2.57
C THR A 76 33.52 102.53 -3.28
N LEU A 77 33.72 101.24 -3.06
CA LEU A 77 34.79 100.45 -3.68
C LEU A 77 34.27 99.68 -4.90
N ARG A 78 35.02 99.69 -6.00
CA ARG A 78 34.65 98.95 -7.24
C ARG A 78 35.34 97.60 -7.33
N TYR A 79 34.56 96.60 -7.70
CA TYR A 79 34.94 95.20 -7.81
C TYR A 79 34.80 94.67 -9.25
N THR A 80 35.58 93.63 -9.55
CA THR A 80 35.44 92.79 -10.74
C THR A 80 35.07 91.37 -10.31
N CYS A 81 34.21 90.71 -11.09
CA CYS A 81 33.82 89.33 -10.80
C CYS A 81 34.98 88.35 -11.07
N HIS A 82 35.04 87.27 -10.31
CA HIS A 82 35.95 86.15 -10.55
C HIS A 82 35.59 85.41 -11.85
N LEU A 83 36.55 84.65 -12.40
CA LEU A 83 36.27 83.70 -13.49
C LEU A 83 35.23 82.69 -13.01
N GLY A 84 34.30 82.33 -13.89
CA GLY A 84 33.10 81.56 -13.51
C GLY A 84 31.93 82.40 -12.97
N TYR A 85 32.08 83.73 -12.83
CA TYR A 85 30.99 84.64 -12.41
C TYR A 85 30.74 85.76 -13.43
N SER A 86 29.48 86.16 -13.61
CA SER A 86 29.03 87.26 -14.47
C SER A 86 28.46 88.41 -13.63
N LYS A 87 28.65 89.64 -14.10
CA LYS A 87 28.14 90.84 -13.43
C LYS A 87 26.63 90.97 -13.65
N ILE A 88 25.86 91.14 -12.57
CA ILE A 88 24.39 91.30 -12.62
C ILE A 88 23.93 92.73 -12.31
N SER A 89 24.70 93.48 -11.52
CA SER A 89 24.37 94.86 -11.14
C SER A 89 25.65 95.70 -10.99
N SER A 90 25.57 96.93 -10.50
CA SER A 90 26.75 97.75 -10.19
C SER A 90 27.66 97.02 -9.19
N SER A 91 28.87 96.65 -9.65
CA SER A 91 29.84 95.87 -8.88
C SER A 91 30.61 96.74 -7.89
N SER A 92 29.89 97.27 -6.90
CA SER A 92 30.42 98.16 -5.89
C SER A 92 29.89 97.83 -4.49
N VAL A 93 30.75 98.03 -3.49
CA VAL A 93 30.45 97.87 -2.06
C VAL A 93 30.58 99.25 -1.41
N THR A 94 29.59 99.65 -0.62
CA THR A 94 29.53 101.01 -0.04
C THR A 94 29.59 100.97 1.48
N CYS A 95 30.41 101.81 2.09
CA CYS A 95 30.44 101.95 3.55
C CYS A 95 29.23 102.77 4.03
N ASN A 96 28.36 102.17 4.84
CA ASN A 96 27.14 102.82 5.33
C ASN A 96 27.37 103.65 6.60
N ASP A 97 26.38 104.44 6.99
CA ASP A 97 26.43 105.34 8.16
C ASP A 97 26.55 104.62 9.52
N ARG A 98 26.44 103.29 9.52
CA ARG A 98 26.62 102.43 10.70
C ARG A 98 28.03 101.83 10.78
N GLY A 99 28.93 102.19 9.86
CA GLY A 99 30.29 101.64 9.79
C GLY A 99 30.38 100.19 9.32
N SER A 100 29.38 99.73 8.56
CA SER A 100 29.38 98.42 7.93
C SER A 100 29.41 98.54 6.41
N TRP A 101 30.09 97.59 5.77
CA TRP A 101 30.02 97.43 4.32
C TRP A 101 28.63 96.95 3.91
N ASP A 102 27.97 97.71 3.06
CA ASP A 102 26.68 97.40 2.48
C ASP A 102 26.84 97.00 1.01
N TYR A 103 26.29 95.83 0.67
CA TYR A 103 26.29 95.29 -0.69
C TYR A 103 25.22 94.23 -0.87
N SER A 104 24.68 94.16 -2.08
CA SER A 104 23.96 92.99 -2.58
C SER A 104 24.91 92.14 -3.44
N ALA A 105 24.65 90.84 -3.59
CA ALA A 105 25.36 90.03 -4.58
C ALA A 105 25.26 90.71 -5.96
N PHE A 106 26.41 91.12 -6.52
CA PHE A 106 26.51 91.83 -7.80
C PHE A 106 27.22 91.00 -8.89
N CYS A 107 27.69 89.81 -8.52
CA CYS A 107 28.15 88.77 -9.42
C CYS A 107 27.35 87.49 -9.18
N ALA A 108 26.86 86.88 -10.24
CA ALA A 108 26.21 85.56 -10.20
C ALA A 108 27.11 84.53 -10.88
N LYS A 109 26.98 83.26 -10.49
CA LYS A 109 27.68 82.18 -11.19
C LYS A 109 27.26 82.17 -12.67
N LYS A 110 28.23 82.00 -13.56
CA LYS A 110 27.97 81.71 -14.98
C LYS A 110 27.30 80.34 -15.07
N ARG A 111 26.50 80.16 -16.12
CA ARG A 111 25.74 78.95 -16.39
C ARG A 111 26.42 78.16 -17.51
N CYS A 112 26.63 76.86 -17.31
CA CYS A 112 27.06 75.95 -18.37
C CYS A 112 25.94 75.72 -19.40
N GLY A 113 26.32 75.22 -20.58
CA GLY A 113 25.35 74.90 -21.64
C GLY A 113 24.26 73.95 -21.16
N ASN A 114 23.04 74.15 -21.67
CA ASN A 114 22.01 73.13 -21.52
C ASN A 114 22.46 71.91 -22.31
N LEU A 115 22.38 70.74 -21.69
CA LEU A 115 22.68 69.49 -22.37
C LEU A 115 21.49 69.05 -23.20
N GLU A 116 21.79 68.46 -24.35
CA GLU A 116 20.82 67.73 -25.16
C GLU A 116 20.36 66.45 -24.45
N ASP A 117 19.25 65.88 -24.91
CA ASP A 117 18.74 64.62 -24.39
C ASP A 117 19.70 63.48 -24.73
N LEU A 118 20.10 62.71 -23.71
CA LEU A 118 20.96 61.52 -23.87
C LEU A 118 20.13 60.35 -24.43
N PRO A 119 20.34 59.91 -25.69
CA PRO A 119 19.56 58.82 -26.26
C PRO A 119 19.78 57.51 -25.49
N ASN A 120 18.69 56.81 -25.15
CA ASN A 120 18.71 55.59 -24.33
C ASN A 120 19.41 55.77 -22.97
N GLY A 121 19.34 56.98 -22.41
CA GLY A 121 19.85 57.30 -21.08
C GLY A 121 19.12 58.48 -20.47
N LYS A 122 19.64 58.95 -19.34
CA LYS A 122 19.17 60.14 -18.64
C LYS A 122 20.35 60.89 -18.02
N VAL A 123 20.22 62.21 -18.01
CA VAL A 123 21.13 63.12 -17.33
C VAL A 123 20.51 63.49 -15.99
N GLU A 124 21.19 63.13 -14.90
CA GLU A 124 20.78 63.47 -13.54
C GLU A 124 21.52 64.72 -13.07
N VAL A 125 20.78 65.81 -12.91
CA VAL A 125 21.30 67.04 -12.33
C VAL A 125 21.33 66.89 -10.81
N LYS A 126 22.52 66.78 -10.22
CA LYS A 126 22.66 66.63 -8.76
C LYS A 126 22.46 67.95 -8.02
N THR A 127 22.74 69.07 -8.68
CA THR A 127 22.71 70.42 -8.10
C THR A 127 21.99 71.40 -9.02
N ASP A 128 22.68 72.01 -9.98
CA ASP A 128 22.14 72.93 -10.97
C ASP A 128 23.05 73.00 -12.23
N PHE A 129 22.88 74.01 -13.08
CA PHE A 129 23.71 74.25 -14.28
C PHE A 129 24.74 75.39 -14.09
N LEU A 130 25.05 75.77 -12.86
CA LEU A 130 25.93 76.88 -12.53
C LEU A 130 27.38 76.41 -12.32
N PHE A 131 28.32 77.35 -12.37
CA PHE A 131 29.73 77.09 -12.11
C PHE A 131 29.96 76.30 -10.80
N GLY A 132 30.71 75.20 -10.91
CA GLY A 132 31.02 74.26 -9.83
C GLY A 132 29.99 73.14 -9.62
N SER A 133 28.96 73.05 -10.47
CA SER A 133 27.92 72.03 -10.35
C SER A 133 28.29 70.71 -11.04
N THR A 134 27.67 69.63 -10.58
CA THR A 134 27.94 68.26 -11.04
C THR A 134 26.68 67.61 -11.60
N ILE A 135 26.85 66.91 -12.71
CA ILE A 135 25.84 66.06 -13.33
C ILE A 135 26.34 64.62 -13.42
N GLU A 136 25.41 63.68 -13.41
CA GLU A 136 25.69 62.25 -13.57
C GLU A 136 24.91 61.69 -14.75
N PHE A 137 25.57 60.86 -15.55
CA PHE A 137 24.98 60.20 -16.70
C PHE A 137 24.62 58.77 -16.33
N SER A 138 23.47 58.30 -16.80
CA SER A 138 23.09 56.90 -16.66
C SER A 138 22.35 56.43 -17.90
N CYS A 139 22.64 55.20 -18.32
CA CYS A 139 21.93 54.58 -19.44
C CYS A 139 20.68 53.85 -18.95
N SER A 140 19.71 53.75 -19.85
CA SER A 140 18.51 52.93 -19.70
C SER A 140 18.87 51.45 -19.55
N GLU A 141 17.93 50.66 -19.03
CA GLU A 141 18.13 49.22 -18.89
C GLU A 141 18.45 48.58 -20.26
N GLY A 142 19.44 47.68 -20.30
CA GLY A 142 19.90 47.06 -21.54
C GLY A 142 21.01 47.81 -22.28
N TYR A 143 21.41 48.99 -21.80
CA TYR A 143 22.45 49.81 -22.42
C TYR A 143 23.67 49.96 -21.51
N ILE A 144 24.85 50.00 -22.12
CA ILE A 144 26.16 50.18 -21.49
C ILE A 144 26.63 51.61 -21.75
N LEU A 145 27.13 52.27 -20.71
CA LEU A 145 27.66 53.63 -20.79
C LEU A 145 29.11 53.60 -21.28
N VAL A 146 29.37 54.27 -22.41
CA VAL A 146 30.71 54.47 -22.97
C VAL A 146 31.06 55.96 -22.90
N GLY A 147 32.03 56.29 -22.05
CA GLY A 147 32.45 57.67 -21.76
C GLY A 147 32.51 57.95 -20.26
N SER A 148 32.54 59.22 -19.89
CA SER A 148 32.54 59.66 -18.49
C SER A 148 31.15 59.46 -17.85
N THR A 149 31.11 58.99 -16.61
CA THR A 149 29.85 58.83 -15.85
C THR A 149 29.38 60.13 -15.20
N THR A 150 30.27 61.10 -15.06
CA THR A 150 30.00 62.39 -14.43
C THR A 150 30.67 63.50 -15.24
N SER A 151 30.13 64.71 -15.13
CA SER A 151 30.73 65.91 -15.72
C SER A 151 30.52 67.10 -14.76
N HIS A 152 31.48 68.01 -14.75
CA HIS A 152 31.53 69.16 -13.85
C HIS A 152 31.50 70.47 -14.63
N CYS A 153 30.76 71.47 -14.14
CA CYS A 153 30.69 72.79 -14.76
C CYS A 153 31.93 73.60 -14.39
N GLU A 154 32.93 73.62 -15.27
CA GLU A 154 34.26 74.16 -15.03
C GLU A 154 34.57 75.36 -15.93
N ILE A 155 35.70 76.04 -15.66
CA ILE A 155 36.11 77.21 -16.43
C ILE A 155 36.75 76.74 -17.75
N GLN A 156 36.12 77.08 -18.88
CA GLN A 156 36.71 76.92 -20.21
C GLN A 156 36.90 78.28 -20.89
N GLY A 157 38.17 78.66 -21.11
CA GLY A 157 38.52 79.96 -21.70
C GLY A 157 38.00 81.15 -20.88
N ARG A 158 37.14 81.98 -21.48
CA ARG A 158 36.48 83.11 -20.79
C ARG A 158 35.10 82.75 -20.22
N GLY A 159 34.59 81.56 -20.51
CA GLY A 159 33.26 81.07 -20.13
C GLY A 159 33.31 80.00 -19.06
N VAL A 160 32.21 79.25 -18.96
CA VAL A 160 32.14 77.97 -18.23
C VAL A 160 31.48 76.95 -19.15
N ASP A 161 31.95 75.71 -19.11
CA ASP A 161 31.34 74.61 -19.83
C ASP A 161 31.56 73.28 -19.08
N TRP A 162 30.87 72.23 -19.50
CA TRP A 162 30.99 70.89 -18.94
C TRP A 162 32.38 70.29 -19.22
N SER A 163 32.99 69.68 -18.20
CA SER A 163 34.34 69.08 -18.27
C SER A 163 34.42 67.94 -19.29
N ASP A 164 33.35 67.16 -19.37
CA ASP A 164 33.23 65.97 -20.20
C ASP A 164 32.00 66.07 -21.13
N PRO A 165 32.12 65.61 -22.39
CA PRO A 165 31.00 65.57 -23.34
C PRO A 165 29.97 64.50 -22.95
N LEU A 166 28.80 64.54 -23.59
CA LEU A 166 27.75 63.52 -23.42
C LEU A 166 28.30 62.12 -23.78
N PRO A 167 28.11 61.11 -22.91
CA PRO A 167 28.53 59.74 -23.19
C PRO A 167 27.60 59.08 -24.21
N GLN A 168 28.00 57.91 -24.71
CA GLN A 168 27.15 57.08 -25.57
C GLN A 168 26.56 55.91 -24.80
N CYS A 169 25.24 55.75 -24.87
CA CYS A 169 24.55 54.56 -24.38
C CYS A 169 24.40 53.56 -25.53
N ILE A 170 25.26 52.53 -25.55
CA ILE A 170 25.23 51.48 -26.57
C ILE A 170 24.45 50.28 -26.05
N ILE A 171 23.60 49.67 -26.88
CA ILE A 171 22.87 48.47 -26.47
C ILE A 171 23.85 47.35 -26.16
N ALA A 172 23.68 46.67 -25.03
CA ALA A 172 24.54 45.58 -24.62
C ALA A 172 24.47 44.44 -25.64
N ARG A 173 25.64 43.88 -25.96
CA ARG A 173 25.78 42.77 -26.89
C ARG A 173 26.29 41.55 -26.15
N CYS A 174 25.63 40.42 -26.37
CA CYS A 174 26.11 39.12 -25.90
C CYS A 174 26.94 38.45 -26.99
N GLN A 175 27.92 37.65 -26.59
CA GLN A 175 28.57 36.73 -27.52
C GLN A 175 27.56 35.71 -28.07
N PRO A 176 27.85 35.05 -29.20
CA PRO A 176 27.01 33.96 -29.70
C PRO A 176 26.71 32.93 -28.58
N PRO A 177 25.46 32.42 -28.48
CA PRO A 177 25.09 31.43 -27.49
C PRO A 177 26.07 30.24 -27.49
N PRO A 178 26.52 29.77 -26.32
CA PRO A 178 27.45 28.64 -26.26
C PRO A 178 26.82 27.35 -26.81
N ALA A 179 27.58 26.60 -27.62
CA ALA A 179 27.21 25.24 -27.99
C ALA A 179 27.27 24.30 -26.77
N ILE A 180 26.36 23.33 -26.71
CA ILE A 180 26.32 22.32 -25.63
C ILE A 180 26.45 20.92 -26.21
N SER A 181 27.05 20.00 -25.45
CA SER A 181 27.14 18.59 -25.86
C SER A 181 25.77 17.92 -25.88
N ASN A 182 25.49 17.11 -26.90
CA ASN A 182 24.23 16.35 -27.06
C ASN A 182 22.97 17.24 -27.08
N GLY A 183 23.09 18.41 -27.68
CA GLY A 183 21.99 19.34 -27.85
C GLY A 183 22.33 20.46 -28.83
N LYS A 184 21.31 21.26 -29.15
CA LYS A 184 21.36 22.37 -30.11
C LYS A 184 20.46 23.50 -29.64
N HIS A 185 20.72 24.74 -30.08
CA HIS A 185 19.85 25.89 -29.85
C HIS A 185 19.23 26.40 -31.15
N ASN A 186 18.13 27.14 -31.01
CA ASN A 186 17.47 27.81 -32.13
C ASN A 186 18.10 29.16 -32.52
N GLY A 187 19.09 29.65 -31.77
CA GLY A 187 19.88 30.82 -32.18
C GLY A 187 20.68 30.47 -33.43
N GLY A 188 20.54 31.26 -34.50
CA GLY A 188 21.33 31.09 -35.71
C GLY A 188 22.77 31.58 -35.56
N ASP A 189 23.53 31.60 -36.64
CA ASP A 189 24.84 32.28 -36.72
C ASP A 189 24.65 33.80 -36.89
N GLU A 190 23.76 34.40 -36.09
CA GLU A 190 23.60 35.86 -36.09
C GLU A 190 24.77 36.49 -35.33
N ASP A 191 25.52 37.35 -36.00
CA ASP A 191 26.65 38.09 -35.42
C ASP A 191 26.24 39.12 -34.34
N LEU A 192 24.93 39.29 -34.09
CA LEU A 192 24.41 40.39 -33.28
C LEU A 192 23.27 40.00 -32.31
N TYR A 193 23.64 39.39 -31.18
CA TYR A 193 22.73 39.20 -30.05
C TYR A 193 22.75 40.42 -29.13
N THR A 194 21.61 41.10 -28.98
CA THR A 194 21.48 42.31 -28.16
C THR A 194 20.63 42.05 -26.91
N TYR A 195 20.61 43.01 -25.97
CA TYR A 195 19.79 42.90 -24.77
C TYR A 195 18.33 42.52 -25.11
N GLY A 196 17.81 41.51 -24.41
CA GLY A 196 16.48 40.96 -24.65
C GLY A 196 16.42 39.85 -25.71
N SER A 197 17.46 39.65 -26.54
CA SER A 197 17.57 38.47 -27.39
C SER A 197 17.48 37.20 -26.53
N SER A 198 16.75 36.20 -27.00
CA SER A 198 16.61 34.92 -26.28
C SER A 198 16.77 33.74 -27.23
N VAL A 199 17.40 32.68 -26.74
CA VAL A 199 17.56 31.43 -27.48
C VAL A 199 17.09 30.28 -26.61
N THR A 200 16.55 29.27 -27.26
CA THR A 200 16.02 28.07 -26.62
C THR A 200 16.82 26.87 -27.09
N TYR A 201 17.34 26.12 -26.13
CA TYR A 201 18.07 24.88 -26.33
C TYR A 201 17.10 23.70 -26.39
N SER A 202 17.55 22.66 -27.09
CA SER A 202 16.90 21.36 -27.22
C SER A 202 17.96 20.29 -27.11
N CYS A 203 17.69 19.23 -26.34
CA CYS A 203 18.60 18.09 -26.25
C CYS A 203 18.35 17.11 -27.39
N ASP A 204 19.40 16.39 -27.76
CA ASP A 204 19.30 15.30 -28.73
C ASP A 204 18.44 14.15 -28.18
N PRO A 205 17.85 13.32 -29.06
CA PRO A 205 17.03 12.19 -28.63
C PRO A 205 17.74 11.30 -27.61
N GLY A 206 17.08 10.99 -26.50
CA GLY A 206 17.65 10.17 -25.40
C GLY A 206 18.40 10.95 -24.31
N PHE A 207 18.58 12.27 -24.48
CA PHE A 207 19.17 13.13 -23.46
C PHE A 207 18.11 13.99 -22.75
N SER A 208 18.30 14.17 -21.45
CA SER A 208 17.44 14.99 -20.59
C SER A 208 18.07 16.36 -20.34
N MET A 209 17.23 17.40 -20.35
CA MET A 209 17.66 18.77 -20.11
C MET A 209 17.76 19.10 -18.61
N LEU A 210 18.94 19.52 -18.18
CA LEU A 210 19.20 20.00 -16.82
C LEU A 210 19.40 21.53 -16.85
N GLY A 211 18.48 22.28 -16.23
CA GLY A 211 18.49 23.74 -16.22
C GLY A 211 17.26 24.33 -16.91
N LYS A 212 17.28 25.64 -17.21
CA LYS A 212 16.24 26.29 -18.01
C LYS A 212 16.56 26.12 -19.51
N ALA A 213 15.53 25.81 -20.30
CA ALA A 213 15.67 25.62 -21.74
C ALA A 213 16.06 26.90 -22.48
N SER A 214 15.56 28.04 -22.00
CA SER A 214 15.76 29.33 -22.64
C SER A 214 16.68 30.21 -21.81
N ILE A 215 17.62 30.87 -22.51
CA ILE A 215 18.53 31.86 -21.96
C ILE A 215 18.29 33.19 -22.68
N SER A 216 18.55 34.28 -21.97
CA SER A 216 18.29 35.64 -22.43
C SER A 216 19.53 36.51 -22.27
N CYS A 217 19.79 37.37 -23.25
CA CYS A 217 20.89 38.33 -23.17
C CYS A 217 20.50 39.44 -22.19
N THR A 218 21.26 39.53 -21.10
CA THR A 218 21.07 40.47 -20.00
C THR A 218 22.32 41.32 -19.81
N VAL A 219 22.23 42.37 -19.00
CA VAL A 219 23.40 43.18 -18.65
C VAL A 219 23.81 42.88 -17.23
N GLU A 220 25.06 42.46 -17.05
CA GLU A 220 25.65 42.27 -15.74
C GLU A 220 26.52 43.49 -15.39
N ASN A 221 26.37 44.00 -14.16
CA ASN A 221 27.10 45.15 -13.63
C ASN A 221 27.07 46.43 -14.49
N LYS A 222 26.10 46.57 -15.40
CA LYS A 222 25.98 47.67 -16.38
C LYS A 222 27.18 47.81 -17.33
N THR A 223 28.02 46.78 -17.44
CA THR A 223 29.27 46.85 -18.21
C THR A 223 29.37 45.81 -19.31
N ILE A 224 28.71 44.67 -19.16
CA ILE A 224 28.84 43.55 -20.11
C ILE A 224 27.49 42.86 -20.38
N GLY A 225 27.28 42.48 -21.64
CA GLY A 225 26.17 41.62 -22.04
C GLY A 225 26.50 40.16 -21.75
N VAL A 226 25.68 39.48 -20.94
CA VAL A 226 25.84 38.08 -20.57
C VAL A 226 24.54 37.31 -20.72
N TRP A 227 24.68 36.04 -21.11
CA TRP A 227 23.55 35.11 -21.15
C TRP A 227 23.15 34.67 -19.75
N ASN A 228 21.88 34.85 -19.44
CA ASN A 228 21.31 34.48 -18.14
C ASN A 228 19.93 33.82 -18.32
N PRO A 229 19.67 32.67 -17.67
CA PRO A 229 20.61 31.83 -16.91
C PRO A 229 21.72 31.23 -17.79
N SER A 230 22.68 30.56 -17.16
CA SER A 230 23.69 29.78 -17.88
C SER A 230 23.04 28.71 -18.77
N PRO A 231 23.69 28.31 -19.89
CA PRO A 231 23.15 27.28 -20.79
C PRO A 231 22.81 25.98 -20.05
N PRO A 232 21.73 25.27 -20.47
CA PRO A 232 21.37 24.00 -19.86
C PRO A 232 22.39 22.90 -20.23
N THR A 233 22.43 21.84 -19.42
CA THR A 233 23.25 20.65 -19.72
C THR A 233 22.36 19.51 -20.18
N CYS A 234 22.68 18.90 -21.32
CA CYS A 234 22.02 17.67 -21.79
C CYS A 234 22.77 16.45 -21.27
N LYS A 235 22.13 15.66 -20.40
CA LYS A 235 22.70 14.41 -19.88
C LYS A 235 21.76 13.24 -20.15
N ASN A 236 22.33 12.09 -20.47
CA ASN A 236 21.58 10.85 -20.50
C ASN A 236 21.28 10.45 -19.04
N VAL A 237 20.04 10.70 -18.61
CA VAL A 237 19.57 10.39 -17.25
C VAL A 237 18.58 9.24 -17.34
N VAL A 238 18.92 8.11 -16.74
CA VAL A 238 18.07 6.91 -16.74
C VAL A 238 18.05 6.31 -15.34
N CYS A 239 16.87 6.31 -14.72
CA CYS A 239 16.60 5.60 -13.48
C CYS A 239 15.98 4.23 -13.78
N HIS A 240 16.47 3.21 -13.09
CA HIS A 240 15.90 1.86 -13.16
C HIS A 240 14.66 1.76 -12.28
N ARG A 241 13.69 0.92 -12.67
CA ARG A 241 12.48 0.67 -11.87
C ARG A 241 12.86 0.16 -10.47
N PRO A 242 12.50 0.86 -9.38
CA PRO A 242 12.85 0.44 -8.04
C PRO A 242 12.01 -0.78 -7.63
N GLN A 243 12.62 -1.67 -6.84
CA GLN A 243 11.96 -2.85 -6.30
C GLN A 243 11.46 -2.54 -4.89
N VAL A 244 10.14 -2.47 -4.72
CA VAL A 244 9.50 -2.25 -3.42
C VAL A 244 8.64 -3.47 -3.10
N PRO A 245 9.12 -4.41 -2.27
CA PRO A 245 8.34 -5.58 -1.86
C PRO A 245 7.02 -5.13 -1.22
N ASN A 246 5.91 -5.78 -1.59
CA ASN A 246 4.56 -5.41 -1.17
C ASN A 246 4.11 -3.98 -1.52
N GLY A 247 4.90 -3.25 -2.32
CA GLY A 247 4.51 -1.98 -2.93
C GLY A 247 3.79 -2.17 -4.25
N ILE A 248 2.94 -1.21 -4.59
CA ILE A 248 2.19 -1.11 -5.83
C ILE A 248 2.49 0.27 -6.43
N ILE A 249 2.92 0.30 -7.69
CA ILE A 249 3.02 1.55 -8.44
C ILE A 249 1.60 1.92 -8.88
N VAL A 250 1.13 3.10 -8.49
CA VAL A 250 -0.22 3.59 -8.78
C VAL A 250 -0.23 4.40 -10.07
N SER A 251 0.85 5.13 -10.34
CA SER A 251 0.99 5.95 -11.55
C SER A 251 2.46 6.16 -11.93
N GLY A 252 2.67 6.61 -13.18
CA GLY A 252 3.98 6.87 -13.75
C GLY A 252 4.62 5.68 -14.46
N PHE A 253 3.86 4.66 -14.87
CA PHE A 253 4.39 3.47 -15.52
C PHE A 253 5.15 3.80 -16.82
N GLY A 254 6.39 3.32 -16.92
CA GLY A 254 7.19 3.41 -18.13
C GLY A 254 8.21 2.27 -18.26
N PRO A 255 8.66 1.97 -19.49
CA PRO A 255 9.75 1.02 -19.74
C PRO A 255 11.10 1.56 -19.25
N THR A 256 11.28 2.88 -19.29
CA THR A 256 12.46 3.62 -18.81
C THR A 256 12.02 4.93 -18.13
N TYR A 257 12.83 5.44 -17.20
CA TYR A 257 12.52 6.66 -16.44
C TYR A 257 13.63 7.69 -16.64
N ASN A 258 13.28 8.81 -17.28
CA ASN A 258 14.18 9.91 -17.55
C ASN A 258 14.07 10.97 -16.44
N TYR A 259 14.91 12.01 -16.51
CA TYR A 259 14.93 13.10 -15.53
C TYR A 259 13.52 13.68 -15.29
N LYS A 260 13.18 13.90 -14.01
CA LYS A 260 11.87 14.37 -13.52
C LYS A 260 10.67 13.46 -13.80
N ASN A 261 10.86 12.29 -14.41
CA ASN A 261 9.81 11.28 -14.32
C ASN A 261 9.60 10.89 -12.86
N PHE A 262 8.34 10.65 -12.50
CA PHE A 262 7.93 10.37 -11.14
C PHE A 262 7.17 9.06 -11.07
N LEU A 263 7.25 8.43 -9.90
CA LEU A 263 6.49 7.24 -9.54
C LEU A 263 5.69 7.52 -8.28
N VAL A 264 4.44 7.07 -8.30
CA VAL A 264 3.58 7.11 -7.11
C VAL A 264 3.41 5.69 -6.59
N PHE A 265 3.68 5.49 -5.31
CA PHE A 265 3.59 4.22 -4.61
C PHE A 265 2.42 4.20 -3.64
N SER A 266 1.82 3.02 -3.52
CA SER A 266 0.95 2.60 -2.44
C SER A 266 1.40 1.22 -1.97
N CYS A 267 0.98 0.77 -0.79
CA CYS A 267 1.28 -0.57 -0.32
C CYS A 267 0.07 -1.51 -0.54
N LYS A 268 0.35 -2.80 -0.68
CA LYS A 268 -0.68 -3.85 -0.62
C LYS A 268 -1.42 -3.75 0.73
N LYS A 269 -2.67 -4.21 0.77
CA LYS A 269 -3.46 -4.23 2.00
C LYS A 269 -2.71 -4.94 3.13
N GLY A 270 -2.80 -4.41 4.35
CA GLY A 270 -2.09 -4.91 5.53
C GLY A 270 -0.68 -4.36 5.72
N TYR A 271 -0.15 -3.63 4.74
CA TYR A 271 1.14 -2.95 4.81
C TYR A 271 0.95 -1.43 4.90
N VAL A 272 1.83 -0.77 5.66
CA VAL A 272 1.90 0.69 5.78
C VAL A 272 3.13 1.21 5.04
N LEU A 273 2.97 2.35 4.37
CA LEU A 273 4.04 2.99 3.61
C LEU A 273 4.93 3.82 4.56
N LYS A 274 6.23 3.50 4.59
CA LYS A 274 7.27 4.30 5.25
C LYS A 274 8.11 5.02 4.19
N GLY A 275 8.21 6.35 4.32
CA GLY A 275 8.92 7.21 3.36
C GLY A 275 7.96 8.02 2.49
N SER A 276 8.45 8.48 1.34
CA SER A 276 7.63 9.27 0.40
C SER A 276 6.85 8.36 -0.55
N HIS A 277 5.55 8.61 -0.68
CA HIS A 277 4.72 7.95 -1.69
C HIS A 277 5.03 8.44 -3.12
N LEU A 278 5.67 9.60 -3.27
CA LEU A 278 6.05 10.20 -4.54
C LEU A 278 7.58 10.29 -4.62
N ILE A 279 8.17 9.68 -5.64
CA ILE A 279 9.63 9.75 -5.91
C ILE A 279 9.88 10.24 -7.33
N SER A 280 10.94 11.01 -7.56
CA SER A 280 11.36 11.53 -8.87
C SER A 280 12.76 11.06 -9.25
N CYS A 281 12.99 10.84 -10.55
CA CYS A 281 14.30 10.53 -11.08
C CYS A 281 15.14 11.81 -11.17
N GLU A 282 16.26 11.85 -10.44
CA GLU A 282 17.13 13.01 -10.35
C GLU A 282 18.28 12.96 -11.37
N ALA A 283 18.97 14.10 -11.50
CA ALA A 283 20.08 14.28 -12.44
C ALA A 283 21.29 13.32 -12.21
N ASN A 284 21.33 12.62 -11.08
CA ASN A 284 22.38 11.68 -10.70
C ASN A 284 22.01 10.21 -10.97
N ASN A 285 20.99 9.93 -11.77
CA ASN A 285 20.46 8.60 -12.07
C ASN A 285 19.90 7.86 -10.84
N LYS A 286 19.50 8.60 -9.80
CA LYS A 286 18.91 8.02 -8.59
C LYS A 286 17.52 8.59 -8.34
N TRP A 287 16.71 7.80 -7.67
CA TRP A 287 15.41 8.22 -7.16
C TRP A 287 15.57 9.09 -5.93
N HIS A 288 14.84 10.20 -5.89
CA HIS A 288 14.73 11.06 -4.72
C HIS A 288 13.27 11.49 -4.49
N PRO A 289 12.75 11.42 -3.26
CA PRO A 289 13.32 10.70 -2.11
C PRO A 289 13.59 9.22 -2.43
N SER A 290 14.33 8.52 -1.56
CA SER A 290 14.58 7.09 -1.76
C SER A 290 13.27 6.31 -1.88
N PRO A 291 13.23 5.20 -2.63
CA PRO A 291 12.04 4.37 -2.73
C PRO A 291 11.47 4.00 -1.35
N PRO A 292 10.13 4.05 -1.17
CA PRO A 292 9.51 3.77 0.12
C PRO A 292 9.61 2.29 0.50
N ILE A 293 9.37 1.99 1.78
CA ILE A 293 9.32 0.64 2.33
C ILE A 293 7.89 0.35 2.76
N CYS A 294 7.35 -0.81 2.39
CA CYS A 294 6.05 -1.28 2.85
C CYS A 294 6.25 -2.25 4.01
N GLU A 295 5.97 -1.80 5.24
CA GLU A 295 6.11 -2.60 6.46
C GLU A 295 4.76 -3.20 6.85
N LEU A 296 4.78 -4.40 7.42
CA LEU A 296 3.58 -5.04 7.93
C LEU A 296 3.02 -4.21 9.09
N ASN A 297 1.71 -4.01 9.13
CA ASN A 297 1.05 -3.22 10.18
C ASN A 297 -0.14 -3.97 10.82
N SER A 298 -0.40 -5.19 10.39
CA SER A 298 -1.56 -5.99 10.77
C SER A 298 -1.34 -7.45 10.37
N CYS A 299 -2.05 -8.40 10.99
CA CYS A 299 -2.02 -9.78 10.51
C CYS A 299 -2.78 -9.86 9.17
N ILE A 300 -2.17 -10.53 8.19
CA ILE A 300 -2.74 -10.65 6.85
C ILE A 300 -3.24 -12.08 6.65
N GLY A 301 -4.47 -12.19 6.12
CA GLY A 301 -5.10 -13.46 5.82
C GLY A 301 -5.40 -14.29 7.06
N LEU A 302 -6.00 -15.46 6.81
CA LEU A 302 -6.31 -16.45 7.82
C LEU A 302 -5.13 -17.42 7.94
N PRO A 303 -4.69 -17.78 9.16
CA PRO A 303 -3.66 -18.80 9.32
C PRO A 303 -4.21 -20.16 8.86
N ASP A 304 -3.33 -20.99 8.31
CA ASP A 304 -3.67 -22.38 8.02
C ASP A 304 -3.58 -23.19 9.31
N ILE A 305 -4.69 -23.76 9.74
CA ILE A 305 -4.81 -24.52 10.98
C ILE A 305 -5.06 -25.99 10.62
N PRO A 306 -4.15 -26.91 10.98
CA PRO A 306 -4.28 -28.32 10.63
C PRO A 306 -5.64 -28.89 11.04
N HIS A 307 -6.28 -29.58 10.08
CA HIS A 307 -7.56 -30.28 10.27
C HIS A 307 -8.72 -29.42 10.82
N ALA A 308 -8.67 -28.10 10.63
CA ALA A 308 -9.71 -27.17 11.06
C ALA A 308 -10.35 -26.40 9.90
N VAL A 309 -11.50 -25.79 10.18
CA VAL A 309 -12.24 -24.88 9.30
C VAL A 309 -12.65 -23.64 10.07
N TRP A 310 -12.56 -22.48 9.43
CA TRP A 310 -13.03 -21.22 9.99
C TRP A 310 -14.55 -21.20 10.04
N ASN A 311 -15.12 -20.82 11.20
CA ASN A 311 -16.57 -20.74 11.37
C ASN A 311 -17.14 -19.60 10.51
N ARG A 312 -17.64 -19.93 9.32
CA ARG A 312 -18.14 -18.95 8.32
C ARG A 312 -19.50 -18.34 8.65
N ARG A 313 -20.03 -18.52 9.87
CA ARG A 313 -21.32 -17.93 10.28
C ARG A 313 -21.18 -16.45 10.71
N GLY A 314 -20.56 -15.68 9.84
CA GLY A 314 -20.47 -14.22 9.88
C GLY A 314 -19.97 -13.76 8.51
N TYR A 315 -20.83 -13.09 7.74
CA TYR A 315 -20.61 -12.63 6.37
C TYR A 315 -19.45 -11.59 6.20
N GLU A 316 -18.54 -11.47 7.17
CA GLU A 316 -17.48 -10.45 7.19
C GLU A 316 -16.06 -11.03 6.99
N LEU A 317 -15.82 -12.30 7.32
CA LEU A 317 -14.48 -12.89 7.23
C LEU A 317 -14.01 -13.22 5.81
N SER A 318 -14.89 -13.28 4.80
CA SER A 318 -14.48 -13.60 3.43
C SER A 318 -13.86 -12.41 2.68
N ASN A 319 -14.14 -11.18 3.12
CA ASN A 319 -13.66 -9.96 2.46
C ASN A 319 -12.57 -9.23 3.27
N GLN A 320 -12.38 -9.63 4.53
CA GLN A 320 -11.41 -9.02 5.43
C GLN A 320 -10.07 -9.74 5.34
N GLU A 321 -9.16 -9.17 4.56
CA GLU A 321 -7.79 -9.68 4.35
C GLU A 321 -6.81 -9.19 5.43
N VAL A 322 -7.27 -8.30 6.34
CA VAL A 322 -6.44 -7.58 7.30
C VAL A 322 -7.10 -7.58 8.67
N PHE A 323 -6.35 -8.01 9.68
CA PHE A 323 -6.81 -8.15 11.06
C PHE A 323 -5.95 -7.31 12.00
N ALA A 324 -6.61 -6.47 12.81
CA ALA A 324 -5.92 -5.63 13.78
C ALA A 324 -5.32 -6.48 14.91
N VAL A 325 -4.26 -5.96 15.55
CA VAL A 325 -3.68 -6.59 16.75
C VAL A 325 -4.76 -6.78 17.81
N GLY A 326 -4.78 -7.95 18.45
CA GLY A 326 -5.80 -8.37 19.42
C GLY A 326 -7.05 -9.01 18.79
N THR A 327 -7.19 -9.05 17.46
CA THR A 327 -8.28 -9.79 16.81
C THR A 327 -8.17 -11.28 17.16
N ALA A 328 -9.24 -11.87 17.71
CA ALA A 328 -9.34 -13.29 18.01
C ALA A 328 -10.28 -14.00 17.01
N LEU A 329 -9.76 -15.00 16.31
CA LEU A 329 -10.51 -15.81 15.35
C LEU A 329 -10.74 -17.21 15.89
N LYS A 330 -12.00 -17.65 15.87
CA LYS A 330 -12.41 -18.99 16.33
C LYS A 330 -12.54 -19.96 15.16
N TYR A 331 -11.89 -21.11 15.25
CA TYR A 331 -12.00 -22.21 14.28
C TYR A 331 -12.80 -23.39 14.86
N GLN A 332 -13.18 -24.32 13.98
CA GLN A 332 -13.87 -25.57 14.31
C GLN A 332 -13.13 -26.74 13.66
N CYS A 333 -13.10 -27.89 14.34
CA CYS A 333 -12.46 -29.08 13.79
C CYS A 333 -13.26 -29.68 12.63
N LYS A 334 -12.55 -30.24 11.65
CA LYS A 334 -13.16 -30.99 10.54
C LYS A 334 -13.81 -32.29 11.06
N HIS A 335 -14.70 -32.87 10.26
CA HIS A 335 -15.33 -34.15 10.58
C HIS A 335 -14.27 -35.24 10.83
N GLY A 336 -14.41 -35.98 11.94
CA GLY A 336 -13.43 -36.99 12.37
C GLY A 336 -12.24 -36.46 13.17
N TYR A 337 -12.23 -35.16 13.47
CA TYR A 337 -11.22 -34.49 14.28
C TYR A 337 -11.88 -33.79 15.49
N ARG A 338 -11.13 -33.68 16.58
CA ARG A 338 -11.56 -33.03 17.83
C ARG A 338 -10.51 -32.01 18.33
N PRO A 339 -10.92 -31.08 19.20
CA PRO A 339 -9.99 -30.17 19.85
C PRO A 339 -8.98 -30.94 20.69
N ILE A 340 -7.72 -30.50 20.64
CA ILE A 340 -6.66 -30.98 21.54
C ILE A 340 -7.00 -30.48 22.95
N PRO A 341 -7.03 -31.35 23.98
CA PRO A 341 -7.19 -30.93 25.37
C PRO A 341 -6.22 -29.82 25.76
N ASP A 342 -6.72 -28.84 26.52
CA ASP A 342 -5.98 -27.67 27.03
C ASP A 342 -5.49 -26.65 25.97
N GLU A 343 -5.79 -26.87 24.68
CA GLU A 343 -5.50 -25.91 23.60
C GLU A 343 -6.75 -25.09 23.22
N PRO A 344 -6.64 -23.76 23.09
CA PRO A 344 -7.77 -22.92 22.71
C PRO A 344 -8.11 -23.06 21.23
N LEU A 345 -9.41 -23.15 20.91
CA LEU A 345 -9.92 -23.11 19.52
C LEU A 345 -9.92 -21.71 18.90
N THR A 346 -9.06 -20.83 19.40
CA THR A 346 -8.97 -19.43 18.98
C THR A 346 -7.52 -19.04 18.77
N VAL A 347 -7.23 -18.43 17.62
CA VAL A 347 -5.96 -17.79 17.37
C VAL A 347 -6.11 -16.28 17.46
N THR A 348 -5.09 -15.59 17.98
CA THR A 348 -5.10 -14.14 18.14
C THR A 348 -3.98 -13.49 17.34
N CYS A 349 -4.27 -12.33 16.75
CA CYS A 349 -3.26 -11.52 16.07
C CYS A 349 -2.39 -10.81 17.11
N GLN A 350 -1.09 -11.15 17.15
CA GLN A 350 -0.13 -10.63 18.11
C GLN A 350 0.44 -9.26 17.68
N GLU A 351 1.18 -8.60 18.58
CA GLU A 351 1.84 -7.30 18.32
C GLU A 351 2.94 -7.38 17.25
N ASN A 352 3.54 -8.55 17.06
CA ASN A 352 4.51 -8.82 15.99
C ASN A 352 3.83 -9.09 14.62
N PHE A 353 2.51 -8.89 14.54
CA PHE A 353 1.68 -9.13 13.35
C PHE A 353 1.68 -10.59 12.84
N THR A 354 1.96 -11.55 13.72
CA THR A 354 1.77 -12.98 13.47
C THR A 354 0.59 -13.52 14.28
N TRP A 355 -0.01 -14.62 13.80
CA TRP A 355 -1.04 -15.32 14.54
C TRP A 355 -0.41 -16.18 15.64
N THR A 356 -1.09 -16.32 16.78
CA THR A 356 -0.67 -17.28 17.82
C THR A 356 -0.51 -18.69 17.24
N PRO A 357 0.55 -19.43 17.61
CA PRO A 357 0.72 -20.82 17.21
C PRO A 357 -0.47 -21.67 17.63
N SER A 358 -0.81 -22.67 16.82
CA SER A 358 -1.85 -23.64 17.15
C SER A 358 -1.57 -24.96 16.42
N GLU A 359 -1.60 -26.06 17.16
CA GLU A 359 -1.48 -27.43 16.62
C GLU A 359 -2.77 -27.90 15.94
N GLY A 360 -3.84 -27.08 15.99
CA GLY A 360 -5.10 -27.33 15.31
C GLY A 360 -5.98 -28.37 16.00
N CYS A 361 -6.33 -29.43 15.27
CA CYS A 361 -7.22 -30.48 15.75
C CYS A 361 -6.58 -31.86 15.56
N GLU A 362 -6.74 -32.72 16.56
CA GLU A 362 -6.29 -34.11 16.52
C GLU A 362 -7.41 -35.03 16.02
N ARG A 363 -7.06 -36.22 15.52
CA ARG A 363 -8.06 -37.22 15.12
C ARG A 363 -8.84 -37.69 16.34
N VAL A 364 -10.11 -38.04 16.13
CA VAL A 364 -10.92 -38.66 17.18
C VAL A 364 -10.38 -40.07 17.44
N CYS A 365 -10.17 -40.40 18.71
CA CYS A 365 -9.61 -41.69 19.12
C CYS A 365 -10.71 -42.71 19.36
N CYS A 366 -10.47 -43.94 18.92
CA CYS A 366 -11.30 -45.09 19.25
C CYS A 366 -10.67 -45.88 20.41
N PRO A 367 -11.49 -46.55 21.24
CA PRO A 367 -10.97 -47.40 22.31
C PRO A 367 -10.15 -48.56 21.74
N THR A 368 -9.11 -48.98 22.44
CA THR A 368 -8.35 -50.19 22.12
C THR A 368 -9.27 -51.41 22.24
N PRO A 369 -9.42 -52.24 21.18
CA PRO A 369 -10.31 -53.40 21.22
C PRO A 369 -9.89 -54.43 22.29
N GLU A 370 -10.86 -54.97 23.03
CA GLU A 370 -10.64 -56.09 23.95
C GLU A 370 -10.52 -57.41 23.17
N LEU A 371 -9.43 -58.15 23.40
CA LEU A 371 -9.05 -59.33 22.59
C LEU A 371 -9.40 -60.67 23.25
N GLU A 372 -10.40 -60.71 24.13
CA GLU A 372 -10.74 -61.93 24.88
C GLU A 372 -11.42 -63.02 24.02
N ILE A 373 -12.16 -62.63 22.97
CA ILE A 373 -12.92 -63.52 22.08
C ILE A 373 -12.57 -63.33 20.59
N MET A 374 -11.52 -62.57 20.31
CA MET A 374 -11.12 -62.18 18.96
C MET A 374 -9.61 -61.88 18.85
N ARG A 375 -9.05 -62.05 17.66
CA ARG A 375 -7.64 -61.76 17.33
C ARG A 375 -7.55 -60.82 16.15
N ILE A 376 -6.74 -59.77 16.27
CA ILE A 376 -6.46 -58.84 15.17
C ILE A 376 -5.43 -59.51 14.22
N THR A 377 -5.75 -59.61 12.94
CA THR A 377 -4.94 -60.30 11.93
C THR A 377 -4.10 -59.35 11.07
N SER A 378 -4.56 -58.10 10.91
CA SER A 378 -3.83 -57.08 10.17
C SER A 378 -4.23 -55.70 10.68
N GLU A 379 -3.23 -54.88 10.93
CA GLU A 379 -3.38 -53.48 11.28
C GLU A 379 -2.50 -52.63 10.38
N ARG A 380 -3.03 -51.48 9.92
CA ARG A 380 -2.23 -50.43 9.28
C ARG A 380 -1.96 -49.36 10.33
N THR A 381 -0.85 -49.50 11.05
CA THR A 381 -0.38 -48.48 12.01
C THR A 381 0.70 -47.64 11.35
N ASP A 382 0.34 -46.46 10.85
CA ASP A 382 1.33 -45.42 10.62
C ASP A 382 1.69 -44.77 11.98
N PHE A 383 2.97 -44.44 12.14
CA PHE A 383 3.69 -43.87 13.30
C PHE A 383 2.98 -42.72 14.09
N PRO A 384 3.46 -42.35 15.31
CA PRO A 384 2.65 -42.14 16.50
C PRO A 384 1.72 -40.93 16.42
N ASP A 385 0.44 -41.19 16.13
CA ASP A 385 -0.64 -40.32 16.58
C ASP A 385 -0.76 -40.42 18.13
N ARG A 386 -1.38 -39.43 18.78
CA ARG A 386 -1.61 -39.40 20.25
C ARG A 386 -2.42 -40.60 20.78
N CYS A 387 -3.02 -41.39 19.89
CA CYS A 387 -3.87 -42.53 20.17
C CYS A 387 -3.45 -43.73 19.32
N GLU A 388 -3.64 -44.93 19.88
CA GLU A 388 -3.35 -46.20 19.23
C GLU A 388 -4.25 -46.44 18.01
N TYR A 389 -5.56 -46.13 18.13
CA TYR A 389 -6.52 -46.16 17.04
C TYR A 389 -7.26 -44.84 16.90
N ALA A 390 -7.38 -44.36 15.66
CA ALA A 390 -7.95 -43.05 15.36
C ALA A 390 -8.86 -43.09 14.12
N TYR A 391 -9.71 -42.07 13.98
CA TYR A 391 -10.69 -41.95 12.89
C TYR A 391 -10.07 -42.26 11.52
N GLY A 392 -10.65 -43.22 10.79
CA GLY A 392 -10.17 -43.69 9.49
C GLY A 392 -9.22 -44.89 9.55
N HIS A 393 -8.76 -45.31 10.73
CA HIS A 393 -8.11 -46.61 10.91
C HIS A 393 -9.14 -47.72 10.80
N SER A 394 -8.72 -48.86 10.26
CA SER A 394 -9.50 -50.09 10.19
C SER A 394 -8.63 -51.26 10.63
N VAL A 395 -9.24 -52.18 11.36
CA VAL A 395 -8.61 -53.41 11.86
C VAL A 395 -9.33 -54.61 11.28
N SER A 396 -8.55 -55.58 10.80
CA SER A 396 -9.08 -56.89 10.42
C SER A 396 -8.93 -57.86 11.59
N TYR A 397 -9.96 -58.66 11.83
CA TYR A 397 -10.04 -59.55 12.98
C TYR A 397 -10.65 -60.92 12.62
N THR A 398 -10.31 -61.90 13.43
CA THR A 398 -10.87 -63.26 13.40
C THR A 398 -11.38 -63.63 14.79
N CYS A 399 -12.52 -64.30 14.87
CA CYS A 399 -13.12 -64.72 16.14
C CYS A 399 -12.53 -66.06 16.61
N ASP A 400 -12.51 -66.25 17.93
CA ASP A 400 -12.15 -67.54 18.53
C ASP A 400 -13.27 -68.59 18.31
N LYS A 401 -12.97 -69.87 18.58
CA LYS A 401 -13.89 -70.99 18.31
C LYS A 401 -15.26 -70.79 19.01
N GLY A 402 -16.35 -71.06 18.28
CA GLY A 402 -17.74 -70.88 18.76
C GLY A 402 -18.31 -69.47 18.51
N TYR A 403 -17.52 -68.57 17.92
CA TYR A 403 -17.92 -67.20 17.56
C TYR A 403 -17.69 -66.93 16.08
N TYR A 404 -18.53 -66.06 15.48
CA TYR A 404 -18.41 -65.63 14.09
C TYR A 404 -18.34 -64.10 13.98
N PRO A 405 -17.64 -63.55 12.96
CA PRO A 405 -17.50 -62.12 12.79
C PRO A 405 -18.84 -61.48 12.42
N VAL A 406 -19.12 -60.33 13.03
CA VAL A 406 -20.37 -59.56 12.76
C VAL A 406 -20.33 -58.97 11.35
N SER A 407 -19.17 -58.59 10.85
CA SER A 407 -19.02 -58.12 9.47
C SER A 407 -18.57 -59.26 8.53
N PRO A 408 -19.06 -59.31 7.28
CA PRO A 408 -18.72 -60.39 6.33
C PRO A 408 -17.23 -60.46 5.99
N ASP A 409 -16.54 -59.33 6.09
CA ASP A 409 -15.12 -59.12 5.79
C ASP A 409 -14.22 -59.23 7.04
N GLY A 410 -14.80 -59.44 8.23
CA GLY A 410 -14.06 -59.44 9.49
C GLY A 410 -13.28 -58.15 9.74
N MET A 411 -13.81 -57.00 9.31
CA MET A 411 -13.17 -55.69 9.44
C MET A 411 -14.03 -54.72 10.25
N SER A 412 -13.39 -53.93 11.11
CA SER A 412 -14.04 -52.80 11.77
C SER A 412 -13.26 -51.52 11.57
N SER A 413 -13.99 -50.42 11.47
CA SER A 413 -13.46 -49.09 11.14
C SER A 413 -13.78 -48.08 12.25
N CYS A 414 -12.80 -47.28 12.62
CA CYS A 414 -12.94 -46.23 13.61
C CYS A 414 -13.66 -45.02 13.02
N GLN A 415 -14.78 -44.65 13.62
CA GLN A 415 -15.69 -43.62 13.14
C GLN A 415 -15.43 -42.26 13.79
N ALA A 416 -16.06 -41.21 13.22
CA ALA A 416 -15.88 -39.83 13.67
C ALA A 416 -16.46 -39.53 15.05
N ASP A 417 -17.32 -40.41 15.57
CA ASP A 417 -17.88 -40.37 16.92
C ASP A 417 -16.96 -41.04 17.96
N GLY A 418 -15.82 -41.62 17.54
CA GLY A 418 -14.89 -42.33 18.41
C GLY A 418 -15.32 -43.76 18.72
N THR A 419 -16.29 -44.30 17.97
CA THR A 419 -16.74 -45.68 18.10
C THR A 419 -16.26 -46.54 16.94
N TRP A 420 -16.11 -47.84 17.19
CA TRP A 420 -15.87 -48.82 16.15
C TRP A 420 -17.19 -49.19 15.45
N LYS A 421 -17.17 -49.33 14.12
CA LYS A 421 -18.28 -49.91 13.36
C LYS A 421 -17.79 -51.09 12.50
N PRO A 422 -18.28 -52.32 12.76
CA PRO A 422 -19.15 -52.72 13.89
C PRO A 422 -18.51 -52.51 15.27
N GLU A 423 -19.34 -52.38 16.31
CA GLU A 423 -18.90 -52.15 17.70
C GLU A 423 -18.05 -53.31 18.21
N MET A 424 -16.97 -53.01 18.93
CA MET A 424 -16.07 -54.02 19.49
C MET A 424 -16.56 -54.51 20.86
N PRO A 425 -16.46 -55.82 21.15
CA PRO A 425 -15.94 -56.89 20.29
C PRO A 425 -16.96 -57.31 19.21
N ALA A 426 -16.55 -57.30 17.93
CA ALA A 426 -17.45 -57.61 16.80
C ALA A 426 -17.53 -59.11 16.47
N CYS A 427 -17.56 -59.94 17.51
CA CYS A 427 -17.77 -61.38 17.42
C CYS A 427 -19.07 -61.75 18.12
N LYS A 428 -19.93 -62.50 17.44
CA LYS A 428 -21.18 -63.01 18.02
C LYS A 428 -21.11 -64.52 18.16
N GLN A 429 -21.74 -65.03 19.21
CA GLN A 429 -21.80 -66.46 19.48
C GLN A 429 -22.62 -67.16 18.39
N ALA A 430 -22.08 -68.25 17.84
CA ALA A 430 -22.80 -69.08 16.88
C ALA A 430 -23.93 -69.83 17.60
N LEU A 431 -25.17 -69.53 17.24
CA LEU A 431 -26.37 -70.18 17.77
C LEU A 431 -27.11 -70.87 16.62
N CYS A 432 -27.39 -72.17 16.77
CA CYS A 432 -28.36 -72.86 15.92
C CYS A 432 -29.77 -72.55 16.40
N LEU A 433 -30.65 -72.15 15.48
CA LEU A 433 -32.07 -72.00 15.79
C LEU A 433 -32.70 -73.38 16.06
N LYS A 434 -33.74 -73.39 16.90
CA LYS A 434 -34.54 -74.58 17.17
C LYS A 434 -35.04 -75.23 15.87
N PRO A 435 -34.75 -76.51 15.63
CA PRO A 435 -35.25 -77.22 14.46
C PRO A 435 -36.75 -77.52 14.64
N GLU A 436 -37.53 -77.28 13.59
CA GLU A 436 -38.95 -77.65 13.55
C GLU A 436 -39.09 -79.10 13.09
N ILE A 437 -39.73 -79.94 13.91
CA ILE A 437 -39.92 -81.37 13.64
C ILE A 437 -41.41 -81.70 13.84
N GLU A 438 -42.13 -81.94 12.75
CA GLU A 438 -43.53 -82.36 12.82
C GLU A 438 -43.64 -83.73 13.52
N HIS A 439 -44.56 -83.85 14.48
CA HIS A 439 -44.79 -85.08 15.25
C HIS A 439 -43.54 -85.62 15.97
N GLY A 440 -42.62 -84.72 16.35
CA GLY A 440 -41.43 -85.03 17.12
C GLY A 440 -41.13 -83.98 18.19
N ARG A 441 -40.41 -84.39 19.23
CA ARG A 441 -39.98 -83.56 20.35
C ARG A 441 -38.48 -83.66 20.58
N LEU A 442 -37.88 -82.56 20.99
CA LEU A 442 -36.46 -82.46 21.33
C LEU A 442 -36.22 -82.82 22.80
N SER A 443 -35.09 -83.44 23.10
CA SER A 443 -34.70 -83.82 24.47
C SER A 443 -34.46 -82.62 25.39
N VAL A 444 -34.03 -81.51 24.82
CA VAL A 444 -33.83 -80.22 25.50
C VAL A 444 -34.49 -79.19 24.61
N ASP A 445 -35.56 -78.54 25.08
CA ASP A 445 -36.28 -77.54 24.30
C ASP A 445 -35.82 -76.13 24.66
N LYS A 446 -35.08 -75.50 23.74
CA LYS A 446 -34.58 -74.12 23.81
C LYS A 446 -34.80 -73.44 22.47
N ASP A 447 -34.92 -72.12 22.48
CA ASP A 447 -35.04 -71.32 21.26
C ASP A 447 -33.73 -71.22 20.46
N GLY A 448 -32.58 -71.50 21.10
CA GLY A 448 -31.27 -71.55 20.45
C GLY A 448 -30.25 -72.44 21.18
N TYR A 449 -29.33 -73.03 20.43
CA TYR A 449 -28.35 -74.02 20.89
C TYR A 449 -26.93 -73.58 20.52
N VAL A 450 -25.96 -73.82 21.40
CA VAL A 450 -24.56 -73.38 21.25
C VAL A 450 -23.71 -74.54 20.70
N GLU A 451 -22.69 -74.30 19.87
CA GLU A 451 -21.75 -75.37 19.48
C GLU A 451 -20.78 -75.73 20.63
N PRO A 452 -20.45 -77.02 20.87
CA PRO A 452 -21.10 -78.24 20.38
C PRO A 452 -22.16 -78.76 21.38
N GLU A 453 -23.44 -78.46 21.13
CA GLU A 453 -24.57 -78.97 21.91
C GLU A 453 -25.31 -80.06 21.11
N ASN A 454 -25.47 -81.22 21.75
CA ASN A 454 -26.14 -82.39 21.18
C ASN A 454 -27.58 -82.46 21.69
N VAL A 455 -28.53 -82.64 20.77
CA VAL A 455 -29.95 -82.77 21.07
C VAL A 455 -30.47 -84.06 20.45
N THR A 456 -31.26 -84.82 21.20
CA THR A 456 -31.90 -86.04 20.68
C THR A 456 -33.34 -85.76 20.29
N VAL A 457 -33.78 -86.32 19.17
CA VAL A 457 -35.13 -86.22 18.63
C VAL A 457 -35.90 -87.47 18.99
N GLN A 458 -37.12 -87.31 19.50
CA GLN A 458 -38.02 -88.40 19.81
C GLN A 458 -39.37 -88.19 19.13
N CYS A 459 -39.82 -89.15 18.33
CA CYS A 459 -41.10 -89.06 17.64
C CYS A 459 -42.29 -89.34 18.57
N ASP A 460 -43.45 -88.80 18.21
CA ASP A 460 -44.71 -89.08 18.88
C ASP A 460 -45.22 -90.50 18.57
N SER A 461 -46.11 -91.01 19.42
CA SER A 461 -46.61 -92.39 19.30
C SER A 461 -47.28 -92.63 17.94
N GLY A 462 -46.85 -93.66 17.21
CA GLY A 462 -47.34 -93.99 15.86
C GLY A 462 -46.46 -93.48 14.72
N TYR A 463 -45.36 -92.78 15.03
CA TYR A 463 -44.37 -92.32 14.06
C TYR A 463 -42.98 -92.92 14.35
N GLY A 464 -42.35 -93.47 13.32
CA GLY A 464 -40.98 -93.96 13.32
C GLY A 464 -39.99 -92.87 12.91
N LEU A 465 -38.78 -92.92 13.47
CA LEU A 465 -37.72 -91.96 13.18
C LEU A 465 -37.00 -92.34 11.87
N VAL A 466 -37.00 -91.41 10.91
CA VAL A 466 -36.25 -91.51 9.66
C VAL A 466 -35.09 -90.52 9.70
N GLY A 467 -33.88 -91.04 9.95
CA GLY A 467 -32.65 -90.25 10.07
C GLY A 467 -31.89 -90.53 11.37
N SER A 468 -30.94 -89.65 11.72
CA SER A 468 -30.15 -89.78 12.95
C SER A 468 -30.92 -89.26 14.17
N GLN A 469 -30.98 -90.05 15.23
CA GLN A 469 -31.68 -89.68 16.47
C GLN A 469 -31.02 -88.52 17.22
N SER A 470 -29.70 -88.38 17.11
CA SER A 470 -28.92 -87.31 17.74
C SER A 470 -28.44 -86.34 16.67
N ILE A 471 -28.74 -85.05 16.86
CA ILE A 471 -28.27 -83.95 16.03
C ILE A 471 -27.40 -83.01 16.86
N THR A 472 -26.36 -82.46 16.25
CA THR A 472 -25.40 -81.57 16.88
C THR A 472 -25.45 -80.21 16.21
N CYS A 473 -25.47 -79.14 17.00
CA CYS A 473 -25.31 -77.79 16.47
C CYS A 473 -23.88 -77.59 15.96
N SER A 474 -23.73 -77.34 14.65
CA SER A 474 -22.46 -77.14 13.96
C SER A 474 -22.03 -75.67 13.95
N GLU A 475 -20.73 -75.43 13.70
CA GLU A 475 -20.12 -74.09 13.59
C GLU A 475 -20.80 -73.23 12.50
N ASP A 476 -21.34 -73.86 11.44
CA ASP A 476 -22.02 -73.18 10.33
C ASP A 476 -23.46 -72.72 10.66
N ARG A 477 -23.91 -72.86 11.91
CA ARG A 477 -25.30 -72.64 12.39
C ARG A 477 -26.31 -73.62 11.78
N THR A 478 -25.83 -74.78 11.35
CA THR A 478 -26.63 -75.88 10.80
C THR A 478 -26.61 -77.08 11.74
N TRP A 479 -27.61 -77.94 11.63
CA TRP A 479 -27.66 -79.19 12.37
C TRP A 479 -26.96 -80.30 11.58
N TYR A 480 -26.07 -81.04 12.24
CA TYR A 480 -25.41 -82.21 11.67
C TYR A 480 -25.57 -83.44 12.58
N PRO A 481 -25.96 -84.61 12.06
CA PRO A 481 -26.51 -84.84 10.71
C PRO A 481 -27.79 -84.03 10.45
N GLU A 482 -28.28 -83.99 9.20
CA GLU A 482 -29.52 -83.27 8.86
C GLU A 482 -30.67 -83.65 9.81
N VAL A 483 -31.54 -82.67 10.09
CA VAL A 483 -32.66 -82.83 11.04
C VAL A 483 -33.55 -84.02 10.61
N PRO A 484 -33.76 -85.03 11.48
CA PRO A 484 -34.53 -86.22 11.15
C PRO A 484 -36.03 -85.94 11.02
N LYS A 485 -36.74 -86.82 10.32
CA LYS A 485 -38.20 -86.73 10.12
C LYS A 485 -38.91 -87.84 10.89
N CYS A 486 -40.09 -87.55 11.41
CA CYS A 486 -40.97 -88.54 12.03
C CYS A 486 -42.04 -88.95 11.01
N GLU A 487 -41.99 -90.18 10.52
CA GLU A 487 -42.93 -90.71 9.52
C GLU A 487 -43.84 -91.77 10.13
N TRP A 488 -45.11 -91.81 9.72
CA TRP A 488 -46.10 -92.71 10.31
C TRP A 488 -45.73 -94.20 10.11
N GLU A 489 -45.68 -94.96 11.20
CA GLU A 489 -45.43 -96.41 11.18
C GLU A 489 -46.73 -97.19 10.90
N TYR A 490 -46.69 -98.08 9.90
CA TYR A 490 -47.85 -98.89 9.51
C TYR A 490 -47.98 -100.13 10.44
N PRO A 491 -49.15 -100.40 11.04
CA PRO A 491 -49.39 -101.61 11.81
C PRO A 491 -49.25 -102.88 10.95
N GLU A 492 -48.66 -103.95 11.51
CA GLU A 492 -48.49 -105.24 10.84
C GLU A 492 -49.84 -105.82 10.34
N GLY A 493 -49.88 -106.28 9.08
CA GLY A 493 -51.08 -106.85 8.44
C GLY A 493 -51.77 -105.96 7.39
N CYS A 494 -51.33 -104.70 7.21
CA CYS A 494 -51.92 -103.76 6.23
C CYS A 494 -51.19 -103.70 4.86
N GLU A 495 -50.30 -104.64 4.53
CA GLU A 495 -49.48 -104.62 3.30
C GLU A 495 -50.29 -104.54 1.99
N GLN A 496 -51.47 -105.17 1.95
CA GLN A 496 -52.37 -105.13 0.79
C GLN A 496 -53.05 -103.76 0.63
N VAL A 497 -53.35 -103.09 1.74
CA VAL A 497 -53.91 -101.73 1.76
C VAL A 497 -52.86 -100.70 1.33
N VAL A 498 -51.59 -100.93 1.69
CA VAL A 498 -50.45 -100.09 1.26
C VAL A 498 -50.19 -100.25 -0.24
N LYS A 499 -50.27 -101.46 -0.80
CA LYS A 499 -50.18 -101.68 -2.26
C LYS A 499 -51.33 -101.00 -3.01
N GLY A 500 -52.56 -101.09 -2.50
CA GLY A 500 -53.72 -100.39 -3.06
C GLY A 500 -53.62 -98.86 -3.00
N LYS A 501 -53.14 -98.32 -1.87
CA LYS A 501 -52.93 -96.87 -1.68
C LYS A 501 -51.82 -96.33 -2.60
N LYS A 502 -50.74 -97.09 -2.81
CA LYS A 502 -49.72 -96.74 -3.81
C LYS A 502 -50.33 -96.71 -5.21
N LEU A 503 -51.10 -97.72 -5.64
CA LEU A 503 -51.75 -97.70 -6.96
C LEU A 503 -52.70 -96.50 -7.16
N MET A 504 -53.43 -96.11 -6.11
CA MET A 504 -54.29 -94.92 -6.09
C MET A 504 -53.51 -93.59 -6.07
N GLN A 505 -52.21 -93.58 -5.74
CA GLN A 505 -51.35 -92.39 -5.86
C GLN A 505 -50.81 -92.17 -7.29
N TRP A 506 -50.71 -93.24 -8.09
CA TRP A 506 -50.21 -93.16 -9.47
C TRP A 506 -51.31 -92.87 -10.50
N LEU A 507 -52.57 -93.18 -10.19
CA LEU A 507 -53.73 -92.91 -11.04
C LEU A 507 -54.63 -91.87 -10.35
N PRO A 508 -54.90 -90.72 -11.01
CA PRO A 508 -55.53 -89.59 -10.35
C PRO A 508 -57.03 -89.77 -10.03
N THR A 509 -57.72 -90.75 -10.64
CA THR A 509 -59.17 -90.96 -10.40
C THR A 509 -59.55 -92.43 -10.15
N PRO A 510 -60.56 -92.70 -9.29
CA PRO A 510 -61.08 -94.06 -9.06
C PRO A 510 -61.60 -94.74 -10.33
N GLU A 511 -62.14 -93.99 -11.29
CA GLU A 511 -62.58 -94.52 -12.58
C GLU A 511 -61.42 -95.08 -13.42
N GLU A 512 -60.26 -94.43 -13.42
CA GLU A 512 -59.07 -94.90 -14.14
C GLU A 512 -58.47 -96.17 -13.51
N VAL A 513 -58.49 -96.27 -12.18
CA VAL A 513 -58.08 -97.50 -11.47
C VAL A 513 -59.00 -98.66 -11.86
N ARG A 514 -60.31 -98.41 -11.95
CA ARG A 514 -61.27 -99.43 -12.39
C ARG A 514 -61.05 -99.86 -13.84
N LEU A 515 -60.83 -98.90 -14.74
CA LEU A 515 -60.54 -99.19 -16.15
C LEU A 515 -59.24 -100.01 -16.31
N ALA A 516 -58.19 -99.67 -15.57
CA ALA A 516 -56.92 -100.40 -15.58
C ALA A 516 -57.07 -101.85 -15.08
N LEU A 517 -57.88 -102.06 -14.04
CA LEU A 517 -58.20 -103.40 -13.54
C LEU A 517 -59.08 -104.20 -14.51
N GLU A 518 -60.02 -103.56 -15.22
CA GLU A 518 -60.83 -104.21 -16.26
C GLU A 518 -59.98 -104.60 -17.48
N VAL A 519 -59.04 -103.76 -17.91
CA VAL A 519 -58.07 -104.09 -18.97
C VAL A 519 -57.15 -105.23 -18.55
N TYR A 520 -56.67 -105.23 -17.30
CA TYR A 520 -55.84 -106.31 -16.77
C TYR A 520 -56.62 -107.64 -16.67
N LYS A 521 -57.91 -107.59 -16.31
CA LYS A 521 -58.79 -108.76 -16.32
C LYS A 521 -59.00 -109.30 -17.75
N LEU A 522 -59.26 -108.43 -18.73
CA LEU A 522 -59.38 -108.82 -20.14
C LEU A 522 -58.08 -109.45 -20.66
N TYR A 523 -56.92 -108.92 -20.28
CA TYR A 523 -55.62 -109.50 -20.62
C TYR A 523 -55.46 -110.94 -20.09
N LEU A 524 -55.86 -111.19 -18.83
CA LEU A 524 -55.84 -112.53 -18.24
C LEU A 524 -56.84 -113.49 -18.91
N GLU A 525 -58.01 -113.00 -19.32
CA GLU A 525 -59.00 -113.79 -20.08
C GLU A 525 -58.49 -114.12 -21.49
N ILE A 526 -57.79 -113.19 -22.17
CA ILE A 526 -57.12 -113.46 -23.46
C ILE A 526 -56.06 -114.55 -23.31
N GLN A 527 -55.23 -114.49 -22.27
CA GLN A 527 -54.22 -115.52 -21.99
C GLN A 527 -54.84 -116.90 -21.73
N GLN A 528 -55.99 -116.96 -21.04
CA GLN A 528 -56.72 -118.21 -20.85
C GLN A 528 -57.32 -118.76 -22.16
N LEU A 529 -57.83 -117.89 -23.03
CA LEU A 529 -58.36 -118.27 -24.35
C LEU A 529 -57.24 -118.76 -25.29
N GLU A 530 -56.06 -118.13 -25.27
CA GLU A 530 -54.87 -118.59 -26.01
C GLU A 530 -54.45 -119.99 -25.55
N LEU A 531 -54.43 -120.24 -24.23
CA LEU A 531 -54.14 -121.56 -23.66
C LEU A 531 -55.16 -122.62 -24.06
N GLN A 532 -56.45 -122.27 -24.19
CA GLN A 532 -57.47 -123.18 -24.69
C GLN A 532 -57.36 -123.43 -26.20
N ASN A 533 -56.97 -122.42 -26.98
CA ASN A 533 -56.76 -122.54 -28.42
C ASN A 533 -55.53 -123.41 -28.75
N ASP A 534 -54.46 -123.32 -27.94
CA ASP A 534 -53.29 -124.19 -28.06
C ASP A 534 -53.61 -125.65 -27.67
N LYS A 535 -54.47 -125.87 -26.66
CA LYS A 535 -55.00 -127.21 -26.34
C LYS A 535 -55.90 -127.78 -27.44
N ALA A 536 -56.69 -126.94 -28.11
CA ALA A 536 -57.53 -127.36 -29.25
C ALA A 536 -56.70 -127.70 -30.49
N LYS A 537 -55.60 -126.96 -30.76
CA LYS A 537 -54.64 -127.27 -31.82
C LYS A 537 -53.91 -128.60 -31.56
N GLN A 538 -53.49 -128.86 -30.32
CA GLN A 538 -52.90 -130.15 -29.95
C GLN A 538 -53.88 -131.33 -30.11
N ALA A 539 -55.16 -131.16 -29.76
CA ALA A 539 -56.18 -132.20 -29.96
C ALA A 539 -56.50 -132.49 -31.45
N SER A 540 -56.38 -131.49 -32.34
CA SER A 540 -56.55 -131.68 -33.79
C SER A 540 -55.36 -132.39 -34.47
N GLN A 541 -54.19 -132.36 -33.83
CA GLN A 541 -52.95 -132.98 -34.33
C GLN A 541 -52.83 -134.47 -33.91
N GLU A 542 -53.57 -134.89 -32.88
CA GLU A 542 -53.66 -136.30 -32.45
C GLU A 542 -54.77 -137.10 -33.18
N CYS A 543 -55.69 -136.46 -33.91
CA CYS A 543 -56.76 -137.11 -34.69
C CYS A 543 -56.43 -137.34 -36.18
N SER A 544 -55.20 -137.04 -36.64
CA SER A 544 -54.77 -137.14 -38.05
C SER A 544 -53.68 -138.20 -38.30
N LEU A 545 -53.53 -139.17 -37.38
CA LEU A 545 -52.70 -140.37 -37.50
C LEU A 545 -53.54 -141.59 -37.88
#